data_AF-A0A9D8Y6W8-F1
#
_entry.id   AF-A0A9D8Y6W8-F1
#
_cell.length_a   1.000
_cell.length_b   1.000
_cell.length_c   1.000
_cell.angle_alpha   90.00
_cell.angle_beta   90.00
_cell.angle_gamma   90.00
#
_symmetry.space_group_name_H-M   'P 1'
#
loop_
_entity.id
_entity.type
_entity.pdbx_description
1 polymer ?
#
loop_
_entity_poly.entity_id
_entity_poly.type
_entity_poly.pdbx_seq_one_letter_code
_entity_poly.pdbx_strand_id
1 'polypeptide(L)'
;MIVFTYAVIAIAFVVLGIGGIMYLDHRFSQSVGDRPFAMKGRRIETDDPFVRRQFKKFYALRVAWSLGLLVLLFVVVSHVG
;
A
#
# COMPACT_ATOMS: atom_id res chain seq x y z
N MET A 1 0.85 -29.53 10.54
CA MET A 1 -0.21 -28.50 10.61
C MET A 1 0.36 -27.10 10.73
N ILE A 2 1.27 -26.85 11.68
CA ILE A 2 1.86 -25.51 11.89
C ILE A 2 2.61 -24.92 10.68
N VAL A 3 3.40 -25.74 9.96
CA VAL A 3 4.12 -25.31 8.74
C VAL A 3 3.15 -24.85 7.65
N PHE A 4 2.03 -25.55 7.50
CA PHE A 4 1.00 -25.19 6.53
C PHE A 4 0.35 -23.84 6.88
N THR A 5 0.06 -23.61 8.16
CA THR A 5 -0.47 -22.32 8.65
C THR A 5 0.48 -21.17 8.31
N TYR A 6 1.79 -21.31 8.58
CA TYR A 6 2.77 -20.28 8.24
C TYR A 6 2.91 -20.06 6.72
N ALA A 7 2.80 -21.11 5.90
CA ALA A 7 2.81 -20.97 4.45
C ALA A 7 1.62 -20.15 3.94
N VAL A 8 0.41 -20.41 4.47
CA VAL A 8 -0.79 -19.64 4.11
C VAL A 8 -0.65 -18.17 4.53
N ILE A 9 -0.14 -17.92 5.74
CA ILE A 9 0.11 -16.55 6.23
C ILE A 9 1.10 -15.82 5.31
N ALA A 10 2.20 -16.47 4.94
CA ALA A 10 3.20 -15.87 4.06
C ALA A 10 2.61 -15.46 2.70
N ILE A 11 1.84 -16.35 2.07
CA ILE A 11 1.18 -16.06 0.79
C ILE A 11 0.19 -14.90 0.94
N ALA A 12 -0.64 -14.92 1.99
CA ALA A 12 -1.61 -13.86 2.24
C ALA A 12 -0.93 -12.49 2.42
N PHE A 13 0.16 -12.43 3.18
CA PHE A 13 0.91 -11.19 3.40
C PHE A 13 1.61 -10.67 2.15
N VAL A 14 2.14 -11.54 1.31
CA VAL A 14 2.74 -11.14 0.02
C VAL A 14 1.67 -10.54 -0.89
N VAL A 15 0.52 -11.19 -1.02
CA VAL A 15 -0.59 -10.72 -1.85
C VAL A 15 -1.14 -9.40 -1.33
N LEU A 16 -1.38 -9.29 -0.01
CA LEU A 16 -1.91 -8.05 0.59
C LEU A 16 -0.90 -6.91 0.60
N GLY A 17 0.39 -7.21 0.79
CA GLY A 17 1.46 -6.23 0.77
C GLY A 17 1.65 -5.65 -0.62
N ILE A 18 2.00 -6.49 -1.60
CA ILE A 18 2.28 -6.05 -2.97
C ILE A 18 0.98 -5.59 -3.64
N GLY A 19 -0.06 -6.41 -3.59
CA GLY A 19 -1.34 -6.13 -4.24
C GLY A 19 -2.04 -4.91 -3.65
N GLY A 20 -2.00 -4.71 -2.33
CA GLY A 20 -2.59 -3.54 -1.70
C GLY A 20 -1.90 -2.23 -2.09
N ILE A 21 -0.56 -2.24 -2.16
CA ILE A 21 0.21 -1.06 -2.61
C ILE A 21 -0.06 -0.77 -4.09
N MET A 22 -0.04 -1.81 -4.95
CA MET A 22 -0.35 -1.65 -6.38
C MET A 22 -1.77 -1.15 -6.60
N TYR A 23 -2.74 -1.63 -5.81
CA TYR A 23 -4.12 -1.17 -5.88
C TYR A 23 -4.24 0.32 -5.51
N LEU A 24 -3.56 0.76 -4.46
CA LEU A 24 -3.54 2.18 -4.08
C LEU A 24 -2.90 3.05 -5.17
N ASP A 25 -1.85 2.55 -5.83
CA ASP A 25 -1.18 3.26 -6.92
C ASP A 25 -2.06 3.35 -8.17
N HIS A 26 -2.77 2.27 -8.49
CA HIS A 26 -3.75 2.28 -9.56
C HIS A 26 -4.88 3.27 -9.28
N ARG A 27 -5.41 3.30 -8.04
CA ARG A 27 -6.45 4.26 -7.64
C ARG A 27 -5.94 5.70 -7.62
N PHE A 28 -4.68 5.92 -7.26
CA PHE A 28 -4.04 7.24 -7.39
C PHE A 28 -4.00 7.67 -8.86
N SER A 29 -3.52 6.81 -9.76
CA SER A 29 -3.47 7.10 -11.19
C SER A 29 -4.85 7.43 -11.76
N GLN A 30 -5.88 6.65 -11.40
CA GLN A 30 -7.27 6.95 -11.78
C GLN A 30 -7.76 8.29 -11.24
N SER A 31 -7.39 8.64 -10.00
CA SER A 31 -7.85 9.90 -9.36
C SER A 31 -7.22 11.15 -9.96
N VAL A 32 -6.03 11.02 -10.54
CA VAL A 32 -5.28 12.12 -11.16
C VAL A 32 -5.67 12.29 -12.63
N GLY A 33 -6.09 11.22 -13.30
CA GLY A 33 -6.53 11.24 -14.69
C GLY A 33 -5.42 11.68 -15.65
N ASP A 34 -5.77 12.51 -16.64
CA ASP A 34 -4.84 13.00 -17.67
C ASP A 34 -3.96 14.19 -17.23
N ARG A 35 -3.95 14.54 -15.94
CA ARG A 35 -3.18 15.69 -15.46
C ARG A 35 -1.68 15.39 -15.56
N PRO A 36 -0.85 16.35 -16.02
CA PRO A 36 0.58 16.13 -16.14
C PRO A 36 1.23 16.04 -14.75
N PHE A 37 1.88 14.91 -14.49
CA PHE A 37 2.74 14.73 -13.33
C PHE A 37 3.97 13.91 -13.70
N ALA A 38 5.13 14.30 -13.17
CA ALA A 38 6.35 13.51 -13.30
C ALA A 38 6.67 12.87 -11.95
N MET A 39 6.89 11.56 -11.95
CA MET A 39 7.47 10.87 -10.79
C MET A 39 8.99 10.87 -10.90
N LYS A 40 9.66 11.43 -9.89
CA LYS A 40 11.10 11.39 -9.74
C LYS A 40 11.46 10.61 -8.48
N GLY A 41 11.53 9.30 -8.63
CA GLY A 41 11.71 8.37 -7.50
C GLY A 41 10.56 8.48 -6.50
N ARG A 42 10.85 8.97 -5.29
CA ARG A 42 9.86 9.18 -4.21
C ARG A 42 9.19 10.57 -4.21
N ARG A 43 9.59 11.48 -5.10
CA ARG A 43 9.01 12.83 -5.20
C ARG A 43 8.17 12.97 -6.46
N ILE A 44 7.05 13.66 -6.34
CA ILE A 44 6.27 14.13 -7.48
C ILE A 44 6.71 15.54 -7.83
N GLU A 45 7.07 15.75 -9.09
CA GLU A 45 7.23 17.06 -9.72
C GLU A 45 5.92 17.38 -10.45
N THR A 46 5.15 18.30 -9.88
CA THR A 46 3.92 18.84 -10.47
C THR A 46 3.62 20.20 -9.85
N ASP A 47 3.17 21.13 -10.68
CA ASP A 47 2.71 22.46 -10.27
C ASP A 47 1.22 22.47 -9.89
N ASP A 48 0.50 21.37 -10.18
CA ASP A 48 -0.92 21.27 -9.91
C ASP A 48 -1.21 21.00 -8.42
N PRO A 49 -1.92 21.92 -7.71
CA PRO A 49 -2.23 21.76 -6.30
C PRO A 49 -3.15 20.55 -6.03
N PHE A 50 -3.97 20.13 -6.99
CA PHE A 50 -4.84 18.96 -6.84
C PHE A 50 -4.02 17.67 -6.83
N VAL A 51 -3.09 17.50 -7.77
CA VAL A 51 -2.22 16.32 -7.86
C VAL A 51 -1.36 16.19 -6.60
N ARG A 52 -0.81 17.31 -6.11
CA ARG A 52 -0.08 17.33 -4.82
C ARG A 52 -0.94 16.89 -3.64
N ARG A 53 -2.19 17.34 -3.54
CA ARG A 53 -3.11 16.93 -2.47
C ARG A 53 -3.46 15.45 -2.56
N GLN A 54 -3.75 14.95 -3.76
CA GLN A 54 -4.03 13.52 -3.97
C GLN A 54 -2.80 12.68 -3.61
N PHE A 55 -1.60 13.08 -4.05
CA PHE A 55 -0.38 12.35 -3.72
C PHE A 55 -0.18 12.23 -2.22
N LYS A 56 -0.36 13.32 -1.46
CA LYS A 56 -0.27 13.27 0.01
C LYS A 56 -1.31 12.31 0.62
N LYS A 57 -2.55 12.32 0.12
CA LYS A 57 -3.62 11.42 0.60
C LYS A 57 -3.28 9.95 0.33
N PHE A 58 -2.92 9.61 -0.90
CA PHE A 58 -2.58 8.23 -1.28
C PHE A 58 -1.28 7.76 -0.63
N TYR A 59 -0.30 8.65 -0.44
CA TYR A 59 0.90 8.35 0.35
C TYR A 59 0.54 8.03 1.80
N ALA A 60 -0.32 8.83 2.44
CA ALA A 60 -0.81 8.56 3.79
C ALA A 60 -1.58 7.23 3.86
N LEU A 61 -2.41 6.92 2.86
CA LEU A 61 -3.11 5.62 2.77
C LEU A 61 -2.13 4.46 2.62
N ARG A 62 -1.08 4.61 1.81
CA ARG A 62 -0.05 3.59 1.64
C ARG A 62 0.68 3.31 2.95
N VAL A 63 1.04 4.36 3.69
CA VAL A 63 1.65 4.24 5.02
C VAL A 63 0.69 3.56 6.00
N ALA A 64 -0.58 3.98 6.04
CA ALA A 64 -1.59 3.38 6.90
C ALA A 64 -1.83 1.90 6.59
N TRP A 65 -1.83 1.52 5.30
CA TRP A 65 -1.95 0.12 4.87
C TRP A 65 -0.77 -0.72 5.36
N SER A 66 0.46 -0.23 5.19
CA SER A 66 1.65 -0.92 5.69
C SER A 66 1.65 -1.07 7.21
N LEU A 67 1.22 -0.04 7.95
CA LEU A 67 1.07 -0.13 9.41
C LEU A 67 -0.03 -1.13 9.79
N GLY A 68 -1.16 -1.12 9.09
CA GLY A 68 -2.24 -2.08 9.30
C GLY A 68 -1.80 -3.53 9.08
N LEU A 69 -0.98 -3.78 8.04
CA LEU A 69 -0.38 -5.10 7.81
C LEU A 69 0.55 -5.52 8.97
N LEU A 70 1.37 -4.61 9.48
CA LEU A 70 2.22 -4.92 10.65
C LEU A 70 1.39 -5.30 11.88
N VAL A 71 0.32 -4.56 12.16
CA VAL A 71 -0.61 -4.89 13.25
C VAL A 71 -1.26 -6.24 13.04
N LEU A 72 -1.77 -6.51 11.82
CA LEU A 72 -2.37 -7.79 11.47
C LEU A 72 -1.37 -8.94 11.65
N LEU A 73 -0.10 -8.75 11.26
CA LEU A 73 0.94 -9.76 11.41
C LEU A 73 1.15 -10.09 12.87
N PHE A 74 1.24 -9.07 13.73
CA PHE A 74 1.40 -9.25 15.16
C PHE A 74 0.22 -10.04 15.76
N VAL A 75 -1.02 -9.65 15.41
CA VAL A 75 -2.23 -10.34 15.87
C VAL A 75 -2.24 -11.81 15.45
N VAL A 76 -1.96 -12.08 14.17
CA VAL A 76 -1.96 -13.45 13.62
C VAL A 76 -0.90 -14.29 14.33
N VAL A 77 0.32 -13.78 14.47
CA VAL A 77 1.40 -14.52 15.15
C VAL A 77 1.07 -14.77 16.62
N SER A 78 0.40 -13.85 17.31
CA SER A 78 -0.04 -14.06 18.70
C SER A 78 -1.08 -15.17 18.89
N HIS A 79 -1.80 -15.58 17.83
CA HIS A 79 -2.81 -16.64 17.90
C HIS A 79 -2.33 -18.00 17.35
N VAL A 80 -1.18 -18.02 16.67
CA VAL A 80 -0.61 -19.24 16.04
C VAL A 80 0.44 -19.90 16.96
N GLY A 81 0.71 -19.31 18.12
CA GLY A 81 1.59 -19.83 19.18
C GLY A 81 0.88 -20.78 20.13
#